data_AF-A0A6U9BS80-F1
#
_entry.id   AF-A0A6U9BS80-F1
#
_cell.length_a   1.000
_cell.length_b   1.000
_cell.length_c   1.000
_cell.angle_alpha   90.00
_cell.angle_beta   90.00
_cell.angle_gamma   90.00
#
_symmetry.space_group_name_H-M   'P 1'
#
loop_
_entity.id
_entity.type
_entity.pdbx_description
1 polymer ?
#
loop_
_entity_poly.entity_id
_entity_poly.type
_entity_poly.pdbx_seq_one_letter_code
_entity_poly.pdbx_strand_id
1 'polypeptide(L)'
;MGEPKADVIGAAAPGQHTMDDSPIEEHFGPHQALLVKQTMRGCLQECLGCEAKSEFKVAPFDVSQLDDYKVSEAAMSTPDSMYAIEESSFLCRCCWRDGRPFDMRVSSGGEPGGAPIVNFKKPCGMPLWFSIPTGKDGTVDCPCVCFLPKVDMTTPKGEPLGAESKYICDINLFVPKLQYSEADKPVYIMKPETCLGGCCIACNPCSGKGLLYVPFYFHDAQSMEVINDNRDNSGYNDQAPQIRKLWAGLKRECCTTADTFMVKFPSGIDAKRKAALLGMTFLIDFTVFERQQDTAS
;
A
#
# COMPACT_ATOMS: atom_id res chain seq x y z
N MET A 1 -35.87 22.10 -40.98
CA MET A 1 -36.09 21.68 -39.58
C MET A 1 -35.85 20.19 -39.52
N GLY A 2 -34.68 19.80 -39.05
CA GLY A 2 -34.29 18.41 -38.83
C GLY A 2 -33.50 18.38 -37.53
N GLU A 3 -33.98 17.60 -36.57
CA GLU A 3 -33.51 17.52 -35.19
C GLU A 3 -32.06 16.99 -35.09
N PRO A 4 -31.30 17.37 -34.03
CA PRO A 4 -29.99 16.79 -33.77
C PRO A 4 -30.10 15.44 -33.06
N LYS A 5 -29.31 14.46 -33.52
CA LYS A 5 -29.20 13.12 -32.91
C LYS A 5 -28.41 13.20 -31.60
N ALA A 6 -29.00 12.62 -30.55
CA ALA A 6 -28.46 12.51 -29.21
C ALA A 6 -27.33 11.47 -29.09
N ASP A 7 -26.45 11.73 -28.12
CA ASP A 7 -25.27 10.98 -27.72
C ASP A 7 -25.55 9.52 -27.32
N VAL A 8 -24.66 8.62 -27.72
CA VAL A 8 -24.64 7.22 -27.28
C VAL A 8 -23.92 7.15 -25.94
N ILE A 9 -24.70 7.16 -24.86
CA ILE A 9 -24.25 6.89 -23.48
C ILE A 9 -24.49 5.41 -23.15
N GLY A 10 -23.49 4.76 -22.57
CA GLY A 10 -23.69 3.59 -21.70
C GLY A 10 -23.51 2.21 -22.34
N ALA A 11 -22.26 1.78 -22.52
CA ALA A 11 -21.98 0.34 -22.55
C ALA A 11 -21.91 -0.16 -21.10
N ALA A 12 -22.97 -0.86 -20.66
CA ALA A 12 -22.99 -1.59 -19.41
C ALA A 12 -22.06 -2.80 -19.48
N ALA A 13 -21.16 -2.95 -18.49
CA ALA A 13 -20.30 -4.11 -18.35
C ALA A 13 -21.11 -5.34 -17.87
N PRO A 14 -20.89 -6.55 -18.43
CA PRO A 14 -21.65 -7.73 -18.02
C PRO A 14 -20.95 -8.50 -16.88
N GLY A 15 -21.75 -8.88 -15.87
CA GLY A 15 -21.54 -10.09 -15.06
C GLY A 15 -20.97 -9.91 -13.66
N GLN A 16 -21.77 -9.39 -12.72
CA GLN A 16 -21.52 -9.56 -11.28
C GLN A 16 -21.65 -11.05 -10.90
N HIS A 17 -20.55 -11.66 -10.48
CA HIS A 17 -20.60 -12.84 -9.60
C HIS A 17 -21.10 -12.35 -8.24
N THR A 18 -22.27 -12.80 -7.82
CA THR A 18 -22.86 -12.51 -6.51
C THR A 18 -22.06 -13.22 -5.41
N MET A 19 -21.00 -12.57 -4.92
CA MET A 19 -20.50 -12.82 -3.58
C MET A 19 -21.13 -11.81 -2.62
N ASP A 20 -21.22 -12.18 -1.35
CA ASP A 20 -21.71 -11.31 -0.28
C ASP A 20 -20.68 -10.20 -0.02
N ASP A 21 -20.60 -9.24 -0.96
CA ASP A 21 -19.72 -8.08 -0.91
C ASP A 21 -20.17 -7.08 0.19
N SER A 22 -21.25 -7.40 0.93
CA SER A 22 -21.84 -6.55 1.97
C SER A 22 -20.83 -6.06 3.01
N PRO A 23 -19.91 -6.88 3.55
CA PRO A 23 -18.92 -6.41 4.53
C PRO A 23 -17.90 -5.45 3.93
N ILE A 24 -17.53 -5.65 2.65
CA ILE A 24 -16.58 -4.78 1.95
C ILE A 24 -17.24 -3.42 1.69
N GLU A 25 -18.48 -3.41 1.23
CA GLU A 25 -19.25 -2.17 0.99
C GLU A 25 -19.46 -1.37 2.28
N GLU A 26 -19.80 -2.02 3.39
CA GLU A 26 -19.98 -1.37 4.69
C GLU A 26 -18.70 -0.68 5.17
N HIS A 27 -17.56 -1.37 5.09
CA HIS A 27 -16.30 -0.90 5.67
C HIS A 27 -15.47 0.00 4.74
N PHE A 28 -15.64 -0.07 3.42
CA PHE A 28 -14.85 0.71 2.46
C PHE A 28 -15.68 1.69 1.63
N GLY A 29 -16.96 1.39 1.36
CA GLY A 29 -17.86 2.22 0.55
C GLY A 29 -17.90 3.70 0.97
N PRO A 30 -18.18 4.05 2.24
CA PRO A 30 -18.41 5.43 2.65
C PRO A 30 -17.13 6.29 2.76
N HIS A 31 -15.94 5.68 2.77
CA HIS A 31 -14.70 6.39 3.09
C HIS A 31 -13.95 6.86 1.85
N GLN A 32 -13.50 8.12 1.87
CA GLN A 32 -12.64 8.70 0.81
C GLN A 32 -11.16 8.49 1.11
N ALA A 33 -10.80 8.34 2.39
CA ALA A 33 -9.47 7.98 2.82
C ALA A 33 -9.50 7.09 4.07
N LEU A 34 -8.44 6.32 4.26
CA LEU A 34 -8.19 5.51 5.44
C LEU A 34 -6.85 5.86 6.08
N LEU A 35 -6.80 5.75 7.41
CA LEU A 35 -5.59 5.83 8.20
C LEU A 35 -5.24 4.42 8.67
N VAL A 36 -4.07 3.93 8.26
CA VAL A 36 -3.57 2.58 8.55
C VAL A 36 -2.43 2.72 9.55
N LYS A 37 -2.64 2.28 10.79
CA LYS A 37 -1.73 2.42 11.92
C LYS A 37 -1.13 1.06 12.25
N GLN A 38 0.15 0.84 12.00
CA GLN A 38 0.83 -0.37 12.44
C GLN A 38 0.92 -0.37 13.98
N THR A 39 0.71 -1.49 14.64
CA THR A 39 0.93 -1.64 16.08
C THR A 39 2.41 -1.90 16.36
N MET A 40 2.84 -1.63 17.59
CA MET A 40 4.25 -1.84 17.96
C MET A 40 4.58 -3.33 17.94
N ARG A 41 5.67 -3.69 17.26
CA ARG A 41 6.34 -4.98 17.49
C ARG A 41 7.06 -4.88 18.83
N GLY A 42 6.74 -5.75 19.78
CA GLY A 42 7.39 -5.74 21.08
C GLY A 42 8.89 -6.01 20.92
N CYS A 43 9.73 -4.98 21.09
CA CYS A 43 11.21 -5.10 21.06
C CYS A 43 11.72 -6.23 21.98
N LEU A 44 11.12 -6.39 23.16
CA LEU A 44 11.44 -7.48 24.10
C LEU A 44 10.95 -8.87 23.65
N GLN A 45 9.88 -8.95 22.86
CA GLN A 45 9.36 -10.23 22.36
C GLN A 45 10.27 -10.80 21.28
N GLU A 46 10.77 -9.96 20.37
CA GLU A 46 11.70 -10.40 19.32
C GLU A 46 13.08 -10.79 19.89
N CYS A 47 13.61 -10.02 20.84
CA CYS A 47 14.86 -10.38 21.54
C CYS A 47 14.77 -11.69 22.35
N LEU A 48 13.55 -12.13 22.71
CA LEU A 48 13.30 -13.36 23.47
C LEU A 48 12.72 -14.50 22.61
N GLY A 49 12.71 -14.36 21.27
CA GLY A 49 12.30 -15.43 20.35
C GLY A 49 10.79 -15.65 20.23
N CYS A 50 9.97 -14.68 20.66
CA CYS A 50 8.51 -14.71 20.51
C CYS A 50 8.07 -13.96 19.24
N GLU A 51 7.19 -14.60 18.46
CA GLU A 51 6.69 -14.16 17.16
C GLU A 51 5.90 -12.83 17.24
N ALA A 52 6.53 -11.69 16.94
CA ALA A 52 5.82 -10.41 16.81
C ALA A 52 5.14 -10.34 15.44
N LYS A 53 3.83 -10.61 15.40
CA LYS A 53 3.03 -10.46 14.17
C LYS A 53 2.92 -8.98 13.79
N SER A 54 2.96 -8.69 12.49
CA SER A 54 2.64 -7.35 12.00
C SER A 54 1.13 -7.16 12.12
N GLU A 55 0.70 -6.20 12.92
CA GLU A 55 -0.71 -5.88 13.07
C GLU A 55 -0.95 -4.42 12.69
N PHE A 56 -2.11 -4.16 12.10
CA PHE A 56 -2.51 -2.83 11.67
C PHE A 56 -3.93 -2.56 12.15
N LYS A 57 -4.15 -1.34 12.62
CA LYS A 57 -5.47 -0.82 12.92
C LYS A 57 -5.85 0.20 11.86
N VAL A 58 -7.04 0.08 11.30
CA VAL A 58 -7.50 0.94 10.21
C VAL A 58 -8.68 1.76 10.69
N ALA A 59 -8.59 3.07 10.50
CA ALA A 59 -9.64 4.02 10.83
C ALA A 59 -10.06 4.81 9.58
N PRO A 60 -11.32 5.30 9.52
CA PRO A 60 -11.70 6.34 8.60
C PRO A 60 -10.80 7.56 8.78
N PHE A 61 -10.45 8.23 7.68
CA PHE A 61 -9.58 9.39 7.73
C PHE A 61 -10.16 10.57 6.98
N ASP A 62 -10.09 11.75 7.61
CA ASP A 62 -10.33 13.03 6.96
C ASP A 62 -9.00 13.69 6.63
N VAL A 63 -8.76 13.92 5.33
CA VAL A 63 -7.53 14.53 4.81
C VAL A 63 -7.34 15.96 5.31
N SER A 64 -8.41 16.64 5.78
CA SER A 64 -8.31 17.96 6.41
C SER A 64 -7.46 17.94 7.71
N GLN A 65 -7.27 16.76 8.31
CA GLN A 65 -6.50 16.56 9.54
C GLN A 65 -5.00 16.31 9.28
N LEU A 66 -4.55 16.49 8.04
CA LEU A 66 -3.17 16.32 7.59
C LEU A 66 -2.51 17.70 7.41
N ASP A 67 -1.35 17.88 8.04
CA ASP A 67 -0.43 19.00 7.79
C ASP A 67 0.81 18.49 7.06
N ASP A 68 0.79 18.56 5.73
CA ASP A 68 1.80 17.97 4.83
C ASP A 68 1.93 16.44 5.04
N TYR A 69 2.95 15.96 5.74
CA TYR A 69 3.11 14.54 6.11
C TYR A 69 2.75 14.25 7.57
N LYS A 70 2.37 15.26 8.35
CA LYS A 70 2.13 15.11 9.80
C LYS A 70 0.64 14.90 10.04
N VAL A 71 0.31 13.84 10.74
CA VAL A 71 -1.07 13.55 11.15
C VAL A 71 -1.36 14.17 12.51
N SER A 72 -2.55 14.78 12.66
CA SER A 72 -2.97 15.35 13.93
C SER A 72 -3.22 14.29 15.01
N GLU A 73 -3.06 14.66 16.28
CA GLU A 73 -3.39 13.78 17.41
C GLU A 73 -4.87 13.37 17.43
N ALA A 74 -5.76 14.27 16.96
CA ALA A 74 -7.19 13.99 16.84
C ALA A 74 -7.47 12.87 15.84
N ALA A 75 -6.82 12.90 14.66
CA ALA A 75 -6.93 11.82 13.69
C ALA A 75 -6.42 10.49 14.25
N MET A 76 -5.29 10.50 14.97
CA MET A 76 -4.73 9.31 15.61
C MET A 76 -5.63 8.70 16.69
N SER A 77 -6.47 9.52 17.31
CA SER A 77 -7.43 9.12 18.35
C SER A 77 -8.78 8.66 17.79
N THR A 78 -8.97 8.73 16.47
CA THR A 78 -10.19 8.23 15.82
C THR A 78 -10.34 6.73 16.07
N PRO A 79 -11.54 6.25 16.46
CA PRO A 79 -11.80 4.83 16.64
C PRO A 79 -11.50 4.02 15.38
N ASP A 80 -10.82 2.89 15.58
CA ASP A 80 -10.47 1.96 14.52
C ASP A 80 -11.69 1.12 14.10
N SER A 81 -11.97 1.09 12.79
CA SER A 81 -13.09 0.37 12.22
C SER A 81 -12.72 -1.03 11.72
N MET A 82 -11.44 -1.28 11.48
CA MET A 82 -10.93 -2.59 11.06
C MET A 82 -9.59 -2.90 11.71
N TYR A 83 -9.29 -4.18 11.79
CA TYR A 83 -8.05 -4.75 12.30
C TYR A 83 -7.48 -5.70 11.25
N ALA A 84 -6.18 -5.58 10.97
CA ALA A 84 -5.45 -6.44 10.05
C ALA A 84 -4.28 -7.12 10.75
N ILE A 85 -4.08 -8.40 10.50
CA ILE A 85 -3.00 -9.18 11.09
C ILE A 85 -2.26 -10.04 10.05
N GLU A 86 -0.94 -9.96 10.06
CA GLU A 86 -0.05 -10.78 9.24
C GLU A 86 0.21 -12.13 9.91
N GLU A 87 -0.19 -13.20 9.22
CA GLU A 87 0.22 -14.56 9.52
C GLU A 87 1.30 -15.01 8.54
N SER A 88 2.51 -15.27 9.06
CA SER A 88 3.62 -15.83 8.30
C SER A 88 4.53 -16.61 9.23
N SER A 89 5.14 -17.70 8.75
CA SER A 89 5.93 -18.57 9.62
C SER A 89 7.23 -17.91 10.08
N PHE A 90 7.60 -18.15 11.34
CA PHE A 90 8.85 -17.69 11.94
C PHE A 90 10.10 -18.03 11.10
N LEU A 91 10.20 -19.26 10.57
CA LEU A 91 11.35 -19.67 9.76
C LEU A 91 11.48 -18.85 8.46
N CYS A 92 10.36 -18.50 7.83
CA CYS A 92 10.40 -17.61 6.67
C CYS A 92 10.78 -16.17 7.07
N ARG A 93 10.38 -15.69 8.25
CA ARG A 93 10.76 -14.36 8.75
C ARG A 93 12.25 -14.26 9.07
N CYS A 94 12.87 -15.33 9.57
CA CYS A 94 14.30 -15.34 9.92
C CYS A 94 15.22 -15.67 8.73
N CYS A 95 14.80 -16.58 7.84
CA CYS A 95 15.69 -17.11 6.80
C CYS A 95 15.35 -16.66 5.37
N TRP A 96 14.14 -16.12 5.14
CA TRP A 96 13.66 -15.68 3.82
C TRP A 96 12.78 -14.43 3.92
N ARG A 97 13.21 -13.47 4.73
CA ARG A 97 12.39 -12.33 5.19
C ARG A 97 11.72 -11.55 4.06
N ASP A 98 12.52 -11.13 3.09
CA ASP A 98 12.11 -10.24 1.99
C ASP A 98 11.30 -10.99 0.91
N GLY A 99 11.42 -12.32 0.86
CA GLY A 99 10.66 -13.18 -0.06
C GLY A 99 9.52 -13.94 0.61
N ARG A 100 9.30 -13.78 1.93
CA ARG A 100 8.38 -14.62 2.73
C ARG A 100 6.95 -14.58 2.20
N PRO A 101 6.21 -15.71 2.18
CA PRO A 101 4.77 -15.67 2.02
C PRO A 101 4.12 -15.13 3.29
N PHE A 102 2.99 -14.46 3.15
CA PHE A 102 2.14 -14.09 4.27
C PHE A 102 0.67 -14.07 3.86
N ASP A 103 -0.21 -14.27 4.85
CA ASP A 103 -1.64 -14.02 4.74
C ASP A 103 -1.98 -12.84 5.66
N MET A 104 -2.55 -11.78 5.10
CA MET A 104 -3.02 -10.61 5.85
C MET A 104 -4.53 -10.65 5.94
N ARG A 105 -5.04 -10.99 7.13
CA ARG A 105 -6.49 -11.08 7.38
C ARG A 105 -7.01 -9.75 7.89
N VAL A 106 -8.06 -9.22 7.28
CA VAL A 106 -8.76 -8.01 7.72
C VAL A 106 -10.11 -8.38 8.32
N SER A 107 -10.37 -7.92 9.53
CA SER A 107 -11.61 -8.12 10.27
C SER A 107 -12.23 -6.80 10.72
N SER A 108 -13.53 -6.82 11.01
CA SER A 108 -14.27 -5.68 11.53
C SER A 108 -13.89 -5.33 12.97
N GLY A 109 -13.93 -4.04 13.31
CA GLY A 109 -13.52 -3.53 14.62
C GLY A 109 -12.01 -3.34 14.76
N GLY A 110 -11.61 -2.51 15.73
CA GLY A 110 -10.23 -2.12 15.96
C GLY A 110 -9.35 -3.10 16.74
N GLU A 111 -9.90 -4.25 17.13
CA GLU A 111 -9.24 -5.25 17.98
C GLU A 111 -9.37 -6.66 17.38
N PRO A 112 -8.51 -7.61 17.78
CA PRO A 112 -8.60 -8.99 17.33
C PRO A 112 -9.95 -9.64 17.65
N GLY A 113 -10.43 -10.52 16.76
CA GLY A 113 -11.64 -11.33 16.97
C GLY A 113 -12.91 -10.80 16.29
N GLY A 114 -12.78 -9.76 15.46
CA GLY A 114 -13.85 -9.26 14.60
C GLY A 114 -14.32 -10.23 13.52
N ALA A 115 -15.45 -9.90 12.87
CA ALA A 115 -15.94 -10.66 11.72
C ALA A 115 -15.00 -10.46 10.52
N PRO A 116 -14.62 -11.52 9.79
CA PRO A 116 -13.67 -11.38 8.68
C PRO A 116 -14.32 -10.64 7.50
N ILE A 117 -13.59 -9.68 6.93
CA ILE A 117 -14.03 -8.86 5.80
C ILE A 117 -13.38 -9.35 4.50
N VAL A 118 -12.04 -9.38 4.48
CA VAL A 118 -11.23 -9.72 3.30
C VAL A 118 -9.89 -10.30 3.74
N ASN A 119 -9.27 -11.11 2.89
CA ASN A 119 -7.93 -11.62 3.10
C ASN A 119 -7.01 -11.29 1.93
N PHE A 120 -5.75 -10.99 2.21
CA PHE A 120 -4.73 -10.74 1.20
C PHE A 120 -3.62 -11.77 1.30
N LYS A 121 -3.34 -12.44 0.18
CA LYS A 121 -2.35 -13.52 0.14
C LYS A 121 -1.14 -13.06 -0.66
N LYS A 122 0.02 -13.05 0.00
CA LYS A 122 1.32 -12.90 -0.65
C LYS A 122 1.96 -14.28 -0.79
N PRO A 123 2.19 -14.79 -2.02
CA PRO A 123 2.98 -16.00 -2.20
C PRO A 123 4.46 -15.76 -1.88
N CYS A 124 5.20 -16.86 -1.73
CA CYS A 124 6.65 -16.81 -1.64
C CYS A 124 7.21 -16.24 -2.96
N GLY A 125 8.13 -15.30 -2.85
CA GLY A 125 8.76 -14.64 -3.99
C GLY A 125 10.24 -14.41 -3.75
N MET A 126 10.86 -13.61 -4.60
CA MET A 126 12.25 -13.18 -4.46
C MET A 126 12.32 -11.79 -3.82
N PRO A 127 13.42 -11.49 -3.09
CA PRO A 127 13.68 -10.14 -2.63
C PRO A 127 13.86 -9.19 -3.82
N LEU A 128 13.52 -7.91 -3.65
CA LEU A 128 13.72 -6.89 -4.70
C LEU A 128 15.19 -6.72 -5.09
N TRP A 129 16.09 -6.99 -4.14
CA TRP A 129 17.53 -6.94 -4.33
C TRP A 129 18.15 -8.13 -3.62
N PHE A 130 19.11 -8.77 -4.26
CA PHE A 130 19.90 -9.83 -3.66
C PHE A 130 21.38 -9.50 -3.73
N SER A 131 22.10 -9.78 -2.65
CA SER A 131 23.53 -9.50 -2.53
C SER A 131 24.31 -10.72 -3.00
N ILE A 132 25.13 -10.54 -4.04
CA ILE A 132 26.04 -11.57 -4.54
C ILE A 132 27.41 -11.35 -3.88
N PRO A 133 27.97 -12.32 -3.16
CA PRO A 133 29.33 -12.21 -2.63
C PRO A 133 30.36 -12.23 -3.76
N THR A 134 31.24 -11.24 -3.82
CA THR A 134 32.26 -11.08 -4.88
C THR A 134 33.68 -11.48 -4.44
N GLY A 135 33.83 -12.08 -3.27
CA GLY A 135 35.12 -12.54 -2.75
C GLY A 135 35.36 -12.05 -1.33
N LYS A 136 36.63 -11.76 -0.98
CA LYS A 136 37.07 -11.68 0.41
C LYS A 136 36.36 -10.65 1.28
N ASP A 137 35.90 -9.50 0.75
CA ASP A 137 35.25 -8.46 1.56
C ASP A 137 34.16 -7.67 0.81
N GLY A 138 33.57 -8.23 -0.25
CA GLY A 138 32.66 -7.50 -1.13
C GLY A 138 31.33 -8.23 -1.38
N THR A 139 30.24 -7.48 -1.34
CA THR A 139 28.95 -7.88 -1.91
C THR A 139 28.57 -6.91 -3.02
N VAL A 140 27.90 -7.41 -4.06
CA VAL A 140 27.25 -6.59 -5.07
C VAL A 140 25.76 -6.81 -4.97
N ASP A 141 25.01 -5.74 -4.70
CA ASP A 141 23.56 -5.78 -4.72
C ASP A 141 23.06 -5.75 -6.17
N CYS A 142 22.31 -6.78 -6.53
CA CYS A 142 21.71 -6.93 -7.85
C CYS A 142 20.19 -6.83 -7.72
N PRO A 143 19.51 -6.03 -8.56
CA PRO A 143 18.05 -5.99 -8.59
C PRO A 143 17.53 -7.35 -9.07
N CYS A 144 16.55 -7.92 -8.35
CA CYS A 144 15.83 -9.09 -8.83
C CYS A 144 14.65 -8.65 -9.70
N VAL A 145 14.47 -9.28 -10.86
CA VAL A 145 13.33 -9.04 -11.76
C VAL A 145 12.38 -10.25 -11.84
N CYS A 146 12.73 -11.35 -11.20
CA CYS A 146 11.99 -12.60 -11.25
C CYS A 146 11.18 -12.79 -9.97
N PHE A 147 9.95 -13.30 -10.08
CA PHE A 147 9.07 -13.59 -8.94
C PHE A 147 8.93 -12.43 -7.95
N LEU A 148 8.73 -11.23 -8.51
CA LEU A 148 8.56 -10.01 -7.75
C LEU A 148 7.38 -10.12 -6.75
N PRO A 149 7.48 -9.49 -5.57
CA PRO A 149 6.42 -9.50 -4.57
C PRO A 149 5.06 -9.08 -5.14
N LYS A 150 4.04 -9.86 -4.84
CA LYS A 150 2.65 -9.56 -5.18
C LYS A 150 1.70 -9.95 -4.06
N VAL A 151 0.52 -9.33 -4.05
CA VAL A 151 -0.55 -9.59 -3.10
C VAL A 151 -1.84 -9.77 -3.89
N ASP A 152 -2.49 -10.90 -3.66
CA ASP A 152 -3.77 -11.26 -4.25
C ASP A 152 -4.90 -11.06 -3.24
N MET A 153 -5.97 -10.38 -3.65
CA MET A 153 -7.17 -10.21 -2.82
C MET A 153 -8.04 -11.47 -2.91
N THR A 154 -8.43 -11.98 -1.75
CA THR A 154 -9.25 -13.19 -1.60
C THR A 154 -10.38 -12.97 -0.61
N THR A 155 -11.45 -13.74 -0.74
CA THR A 155 -12.48 -13.81 0.31
C THR A 155 -11.88 -14.38 1.60
N PRO A 156 -12.54 -14.20 2.75
CA PRO A 156 -12.15 -14.89 3.99
C PRO A 156 -12.04 -16.42 3.87
N LYS A 157 -12.70 -17.02 2.89
CA LYS A 157 -12.66 -18.46 2.59
C LYS A 157 -11.52 -18.85 1.62
N GLY A 158 -10.78 -17.88 1.10
CA GLY A 158 -9.65 -18.09 0.20
C GLY A 158 -10.00 -18.09 -1.29
N GLU A 159 -11.22 -17.69 -1.68
CA GLU A 159 -11.61 -17.59 -3.09
C GLU A 159 -11.04 -16.30 -3.70
N PRO A 160 -10.47 -16.33 -4.91
CA PRO A 160 -9.88 -15.14 -5.53
C PRO A 160 -10.94 -14.11 -5.89
N LEU A 161 -10.68 -12.84 -5.57
CA LEU A 161 -11.55 -11.71 -5.92
C LEU A 161 -11.16 -11.03 -7.24
N GLY A 162 -10.10 -11.50 -7.90
CA GLY A 162 -9.64 -10.99 -9.20
C GLY A 162 -8.97 -9.62 -9.12
N ALA A 163 -8.51 -9.20 -7.95
CA ALA A 163 -7.75 -7.98 -7.75
C ALA A 163 -6.35 -8.32 -7.22
N GLU A 164 -5.31 -7.79 -7.89
CA GLU A 164 -3.90 -8.07 -7.58
C GLU A 164 -3.12 -6.75 -7.52
N SER A 165 -2.20 -6.66 -6.55
CA SER A 165 -1.15 -5.64 -6.53
C SER A 165 0.21 -6.31 -6.63
N LYS A 166 1.03 -5.93 -7.60
CA LYS A 166 2.37 -6.51 -7.79
C LYS A 166 3.44 -5.44 -7.90
N TYR A 167 4.63 -5.72 -7.40
CA TYR A 167 5.79 -4.90 -7.68
C TYR A 167 6.19 -5.07 -9.15
N ILE A 168 6.55 -3.97 -9.80
CA ILE A 168 7.03 -3.98 -11.19
C ILE A 168 8.42 -3.37 -11.27
N CYS A 169 9.21 -3.90 -12.18
CA CYS A 169 10.56 -3.42 -12.45
C CYS A 169 10.63 -2.88 -13.88
N ASP A 170 11.27 -1.72 -14.05
CA ASP A 170 11.63 -1.13 -15.33
C ASP A 170 13.08 -0.61 -15.27
N ILE A 171 13.53 0.10 -16.29
CA ILE A 171 14.90 0.65 -16.34
C ILE A 171 15.23 1.62 -15.19
N ASN A 172 14.21 2.23 -14.57
CA ASN A 172 14.32 3.15 -13.44
C ASN A 172 14.32 2.37 -12.11
N LEU A 173 15.34 1.54 -11.92
CA LEU A 173 15.45 0.57 -10.81
C LEU A 173 15.39 1.19 -9.39
N PHE A 174 15.73 2.47 -9.26
CA PHE A 174 15.76 3.19 -7.97
C PHE A 174 14.43 3.82 -7.59
N VAL A 175 13.39 3.67 -8.42
CA VAL A 175 12.04 4.17 -8.13
C VAL A 175 11.13 2.98 -7.87
N PRO A 176 10.61 2.83 -6.64
CA PRO A 176 9.67 1.77 -6.32
C PRO A 176 8.37 1.98 -7.09
N LYS A 177 7.89 0.92 -7.74
CA LYS A 177 6.69 0.93 -8.56
C LYS A 177 5.87 -0.31 -8.30
N LEU A 178 4.57 -0.13 -8.17
CA LEU A 178 3.61 -1.21 -8.06
C LEU A 178 2.53 -1.05 -9.12
N GLN A 179 1.97 -2.15 -9.58
CA GLN A 179 0.85 -2.17 -10.50
C GLN A 179 -0.35 -2.79 -9.79
N TYR A 180 -1.48 -2.09 -9.84
CA TYR A 180 -2.79 -2.63 -9.49
C TYR A 180 -3.46 -3.18 -10.75
N SER A 181 -3.99 -4.39 -10.68
CA SER A 181 -4.69 -5.05 -11.80
C SER A 181 -6.01 -5.66 -11.35
N GLU A 182 -7.00 -5.62 -12.24
CA GLU A 182 -8.31 -6.26 -12.06
C GLU A 182 -8.56 -7.22 -13.23
N ALA A 183 -8.84 -8.49 -12.91
CA ALA A 183 -8.98 -9.55 -13.91
C ALA A 183 -7.84 -9.52 -14.95
N ASP A 184 -6.60 -9.46 -14.46
CA ASP A 184 -5.35 -9.37 -15.24
C ASP A 184 -5.17 -8.11 -16.10
N LYS A 185 -6.08 -7.13 -16.02
CA LYS A 185 -5.95 -5.86 -16.72
C LYS A 185 -5.33 -4.81 -15.78
N PRO A 186 -4.23 -4.16 -16.18
CA PRO A 186 -3.63 -3.12 -15.37
C PRO A 186 -4.58 -1.92 -15.30
N VAL A 187 -4.83 -1.43 -14.09
CA VAL A 187 -5.71 -0.28 -13.82
C VAL A 187 -4.87 0.90 -13.35
N TYR A 188 -4.02 0.70 -12.34
CA TYR A 188 -3.15 1.75 -11.82
C TYR A 188 -1.70 1.35 -11.78
N ILE A 189 -0.81 2.33 -12.01
CA ILE A 189 0.60 2.27 -11.64
C ILE A 189 0.82 3.20 -10.47
N MET A 190 1.31 2.65 -9.37
CA MET A 190 1.59 3.36 -8.13
C MET A 190 3.09 3.63 -8.04
N LYS A 191 3.49 4.90 -8.02
CA LYS A 191 4.89 5.30 -7.89
C LYS A 191 5.00 6.71 -7.33
N PRO A 192 6.13 7.08 -6.72
CA PRO A 192 6.37 8.47 -6.38
C PRO A 192 6.62 9.30 -7.64
N GLU A 193 6.46 10.63 -7.52
CA GLU A 193 6.94 11.55 -8.54
C GLU A 193 8.43 11.36 -8.78
N THR A 194 8.85 11.60 -10.01
CA THR A 194 10.23 11.32 -10.45
C THR A 194 10.88 12.54 -11.08
N CYS A 195 12.20 12.66 -10.94
CA CYS A 195 13.01 13.66 -11.64
C CYS A 195 14.04 12.97 -12.55
N LEU A 196 14.88 13.77 -13.23
CA LEU A 196 15.98 13.27 -14.08
C LEU A 196 15.52 12.19 -15.09
N GLY A 197 14.39 12.43 -15.76
CA GLY A 197 13.85 11.51 -16.77
C GLY A 197 13.25 10.21 -16.20
N GLY A 198 12.92 10.17 -14.91
CA GLY A 198 12.33 9.00 -14.26
C GLY A 198 13.30 8.18 -13.42
N CYS A 199 14.60 8.45 -13.51
CA CYS A 199 15.65 7.63 -12.89
C CYS A 199 15.73 7.76 -11.37
N CYS A 200 15.19 8.84 -10.81
CA CYS A 200 15.22 9.12 -9.39
C CYS A 200 13.83 9.53 -8.92
N ILE A 201 13.49 9.15 -7.70
CA ILE A 201 12.40 9.79 -6.96
C ILE A 201 12.67 11.30 -7.01
N ALA A 202 11.64 12.11 -7.21
CA ALA A 202 11.68 13.57 -7.11
C ALA A 202 11.92 13.97 -5.65
N CYS A 203 13.00 13.45 -5.07
CA CYS A 203 13.51 13.86 -3.80
C CYS A 203 13.92 15.30 -3.93
N ASN A 204 13.99 15.93 -2.78
CA ASN A 204 14.01 17.35 -2.76
C ASN A 204 15.33 17.88 -2.19
N PRO A 205 16.41 17.95 -2.99
CA PRO A 205 17.52 18.83 -2.68
C PRO A 205 17.15 20.32 -2.73
N CYS A 206 15.96 20.72 -3.22
CA CYS A 206 15.62 22.12 -3.53
C CYS A 206 14.55 22.76 -2.60
N SER A 207 13.95 22.02 -1.66
CA SER A 207 12.96 22.50 -0.66
C SER A 207 12.90 21.68 0.64
N GLY A 208 13.91 20.84 0.94
CA GLY A 208 14.22 20.40 2.32
C GLY A 208 13.34 19.33 2.98
N LYS A 209 12.55 18.55 2.23
CA LYS A 209 11.67 17.48 2.77
C LYS A 209 12.26 16.09 2.45
N GLY A 210 12.52 15.28 3.48
CA GLY A 210 13.25 14.00 3.38
C GLY A 210 12.55 12.90 2.56
N LEU A 211 13.32 11.86 2.19
CA LEU A 211 12.91 10.72 1.35
C LEU A 211 11.85 9.79 1.97
N LEU A 212 11.68 9.84 3.30
CA LEU A 212 10.88 8.86 4.06
C LEU A 212 9.37 9.08 3.93
N TYR A 213 8.92 10.30 3.69
CA TYR A 213 7.50 10.68 3.65
C TYR A 213 7.04 11.06 2.24
N VAL A 214 7.74 10.55 1.22
CA VAL A 214 7.38 10.80 -0.18
C VAL A 214 6.07 10.06 -0.50
N PRO A 215 5.07 10.74 -1.08
CA PRO A 215 3.84 10.09 -1.50
C PRO A 215 4.03 9.22 -2.73
N PHE A 216 3.28 8.12 -2.77
CA PHE A 216 3.07 7.31 -3.95
C PHE A 216 1.73 7.72 -4.58
N TYR A 217 1.77 8.21 -5.81
CA TYR A 217 0.58 8.65 -6.53
C TYR A 217 0.03 7.54 -7.42
N PHE A 218 -1.29 7.54 -7.61
CA PHE A 218 -1.94 6.68 -8.59
C PHE A 218 -1.76 7.28 -9.98
N HIS A 219 -1.22 6.50 -10.91
CA HIS A 219 -1.20 6.81 -12.34
C HIS A 219 -2.16 5.89 -13.08
N ASP A 220 -2.82 6.38 -14.11
CA ASP A 220 -3.56 5.52 -15.04
C ASP A 220 -2.57 4.58 -15.75
N ALA A 221 -2.91 3.30 -15.84
CA ALA A 221 -1.99 2.31 -16.40
C ALA A 221 -1.73 2.43 -17.91
N GLN A 222 -2.60 3.13 -18.64
CA GLN A 222 -2.47 3.31 -20.09
C GLN A 222 -1.79 4.63 -20.43
N SER A 223 -2.29 5.74 -19.87
CA SER A 223 -1.74 7.07 -20.16
C SER A 223 -0.49 7.40 -19.33
N MET A 224 -0.27 6.71 -18.21
CA MET A 224 0.76 7.01 -17.21
C MET A 224 0.61 8.39 -16.55
N GLU A 225 -0.51 9.07 -16.78
CA GLU A 225 -0.83 10.35 -16.15
C GLU A 225 -1.27 10.12 -14.70
N VAL A 226 -0.90 11.06 -13.83
CA VAL A 226 -1.34 11.04 -12.43
C VAL A 226 -2.85 11.23 -12.40
N ILE A 227 -3.52 10.39 -11.63
CA ILE A 227 -4.94 10.53 -11.33
C ILE A 227 -5.08 11.67 -10.35
N ASN A 228 -5.41 12.85 -10.86
CA ASN A 228 -5.65 14.03 -10.08
C ASN A 228 -7.12 14.43 -10.19
N ASP A 229 -7.78 14.63 -9.05
CA ASP A 229 -9.11 15.25 -9.01
C ASP A 229 -9.05 16.76 -9.36
N ASN A 230 -7.84 17.35 -9.41
CA ASN A 230 -7.61 18.77 -9.71
C ASN A 230 -6.51 18.95 -10.78
N ARG A 231 -6.67 19.92 -11.69
CA ARG A 231 -5.80 20.13 -12.87
C ARG A 231 -4.42 20.72 -12.57
N ASP A 232 -4.08 20.95 -11.30
CA ASP A 232 -2.76 21.47 -10.94
C ASP A 232 -1.75 20.32 -10.93
N ASN A 233 -1.02 20.20 -12.04
CA ASN A 233 0.05 19.22 -12.25
C ASN A 233 1.41 19.77 -11.78
N SER A 234 1.45 20.85 -10.99
CA SER A 234 2.71 21.44 -10.51
C SER A 234 3.08 20.97 -9.10
N GLY A 235 4.04 20.04 -9.02
CA GLY A 235 4.68 19.63 -7.76
C GLY A 235 3.89 18.59 -6.94
N TYR A 236 4.27 18.46 -5.66
CA TYR A 236 3.60 17.56 -4.71
C TYR A 236 2.19 18.09 -4.42
N ASN A 237 1.19 17.37 -4.90
CA ASN A 237 -0.21 17.66 -4.66
C ASN A 237 -0.74 16.77 -3.53
N ASP A 238 -0.80 17.31 -2.31
CA ASP A 238 -1.36 16.58 -1.16
C ASP A 238 -2.85 16.25 -1.33
N GLN A 239 -3.53 16.91 -2.28
CA GLN A 239 -4.92 16.67 -2.60
C GLN A 239 -5.12 15.57 -3.64
N ALA A 240 -4.08 15.09 -4.31
CA ALA A 240 -4.20 13.97 -5.22
C ALA A 240 -4.42 12.65 -4.44
N PRO A 241 -5.19 11.70 -5.00
CA PRO A 241 -5.17 10.31 -4.57
C PRO A 241 -3.74 9.77 -4.43
N GLN A 242 -3.44 9.21 -3.26
CA GLN A 242 -2.08 8.78 -2.93
C GLN A 242 -2.06 7.78 -1.76
N ILE A 243 -0.98 7.00 -1.70
CA ILE A 243 -0.57 6.26 -0.50
C ILE A 243 0.68 6.95 0.05
N ARG A 244 0.65 7.34 1.33
CA ARG A 244 1.76 8.10 1.94
C ARG A 244 2.01 7.64 3.37
N LYS A 245 3.28 7.42 3.72
CA LYS A 245 3.70 7.30 5.11
C LYS A 245 3.53 8.64 5.82
N LEU A 246 2.97 8.65 7.01
CA LEU A 246 2.73 9.84 7.82
C LEU A 246 3.62 9.83 9.06
N TRP A 247 4.00 11.03 9.50
CA TRP A 247 4.63 11.25 10.79
C TRP A 247 3.56 11.41 11.87
N ALA A 248 3.58 10.52 12.86
CA ALA A 248 2.55 10.42 13.89
C ALA A 248 3.00 10.91 15.29
N GLY A 249 4.02 11.77 15.34
CA GLY A 249 4.50 12.36 16.59
C GLY A 249 5.84 11.82 17.08
N LEU A 250 6.58 12.66 17.81
CA LEU A 250 7.92 12.34 18.33
C LEU A 250 7.94 11.09 19.23
N LYS A 251 6.90 10.90 20.05
CA LYS A 251 6.81 9.74 20.96
C LYS A 251 6.74 8.41 20.21
N ARG A 252 6.12 8.39 19.02
CA ARG A 252 6.01 7.19 18.20
C ARG A 252 7.32 6.96 17.43
N GLU A 253 7.88 8.00 16.82
CA GLU A 253 9.11 7.87 16.03
C GLU A 253 10.36 7.57 16.88
N CYS A 254 10.52 8.19 18.05
CA CYS A 254 11.73 7.99 18.87
C CYS A 254 11.71 6.68 19.67
N CYS A 255 10.54 6.05 19.83
CA CYS A 255 10.37 4.92 20.74
C CYS A 255 9.69 3.70 20.11
N THR A 256 9.29 3.77 18.83
CA THR A 256 8.56 2.69 18.15
C THR A 256 8.95 2.59 16.68
N THR A 257 9.02 1.37 16.14
CA THR A 257 9.19 1.08 14.70
C THR A 257 7.84 1.02 13.95
N ALA A 258 6.79 1.58 14.53
CA ALA A 258 5.42 1.40 14.07
C ALA A 258 5.00 2.48 13.07
N ASP A 259 4.87 2.10 11.81
CA ASP A 259 4.55 3.01 10.72
C ASP A 259 3.06 3.38 10.67
N THR A 260 2.77 4.58 10.16
CA THR A 260 1.40 5.06 9.92
C THR A 260 1.27 5.47 8.47
N PHE A 261 0.21 5.05 7.79
CA PHE A 261 -0.04 5.34 6.39
C PHE A 261 -1.40 6.00 6.20
N MET A 262 -1.47 6.93 5.25
CA MET A 262 -2.70 7.38 4.64
C MET A 262 -2.91 6.63 3.33
N VAL A 263 -4.15 6.21 3.09
CA VAL A 263 -4.63 5.77 1.78
C VAL A 263 -5.74 6.71 1.36
N LYS A 264 -5.46 7.62 0.42
CA LYS A 264 -6.47 8.51 -0.18
C LYS A 264 -6.88 7.92 -1.53
N PHE A 265 -8.14 7.53 -1.64
CA PHE A 265 -8.63 6.81 -2.81
C PHE A 265 -8.90 7.74 -4.01
N PRO A 266 -8.72 7.24 -5.25
CA PRO A 266 -9.29 7.88 -6.43
C PRO A 266 -10.80 8.08 -6.28
N SER A 267 -11.32 9.20 -6.79
CA SER A 267 -12.75 9.50 -6.71
C SER A 267 -13.59 8.51 -7.55
N GLY A 268 -14.77 8.16 -7.05
CA GLY A 268 -15.74 7.32 -7.79
C GLY A 268 -15.41 5.83 -7.91
N ILE A 269 -14.38 5.32 -7.23
CA ILE A 269 -14.09 3.87 -7.23
C ILE A 269 -15.00 3.11 -6.24
N ASP A 270 -15.28 1.84 -6.55
CA ASP A 270 -16.09 0.95 -5.71
C ASP A 270 -15.35 0.48 -4.45
N ALA A 271 -16.12 -0.07 -3.49
CA ALA A 271 -15.56 -0.52 -2.21
C ALA A 271 -14.56 -1.67 -2.37
N LYS A 272 -14.79 -2.55 -3.36
CA LYS A 272 -13.89 -3.65 -3.69
C LYS A 272 -12.51 -3.17 -4.10
N ARG A 273 -12.43 -2.17 -4.98
CA ARG A 273 -11.17 -1.55 -5.39
C ARG A 273 -10.51 -0.85 -4.21
N LYS A 274 -11.26 -0.11 -3.38
CA LYS A 274 -10.71 0.50 -2.15
C LYS A 274 -10.07 -0.53 -1.22
N ALA A 275 -10.73 -1.67 -1.01
CA ALA A 275 -10.17 -2.77 -0.23
C ALA A 275 -8.90 -3.33 -0.89
N ALA A 276 -8.88 -3.52 -2.21
CA ALA A 276 -7.68 -3.97 -2.91
C ALA A 276 -6.50 -2.98 -2.76
N LEU A 277 -6.76 -1.67 -2.74
CA LEU A 277 -5.76 -0.63 -2.51
C LEU A 277 -5.25 -0.58 -1.06
N LEU A 278 -6.05 -1.03 -0.08
CA LEU A 278 -5.52 -1.33 1.26
C LEU A 278 -4.50 -2.48 1.20
N GLY A 279 -4.78 -3.53 0.42
CA GLY A 279 -3.82 -4.60 0.13
C GLY A 279 -2.51 -4.12 -0.50
N MET A 280 -2.59 -3.19 -1.44
CA MET A 280 -1.42 -2.51 -2.01
C MET A 280 -0.61 -1.76 -0.93
N THR A 281 -1.28 -1.13 0.02
CA THR A 281 -0.64 -0.41 1.13
C THR A 281 0.22 -1.35 1.98
N PHE A 282 -0.28 -2.55 2.29
CA PHE A 282 0.51 -3.57 3.01
C PHE A 282 1.72 -4.05 2.20
N LEU A 283 1.57 -4.18 0.88
CA LEU A 283 2.69 -4.55 0.01
C LEU A 283 3.75 -3.45 -0.07
N ILE A 284 3.34 -2.17 -0.07
CA ILE A 284 4.26 -1.02 0.00
C ILE A 284 5.03 -1.03 1.33
N ASP A 285 4.33 -1.19 2.46
CA ASP A 285 4.97 -1.30 3.77
C ASP A 285 6.03 -2.40 3.78
N PHE A 286 5.64 -3.62 3.38
CA PHE A 286 6.52 -4.78 3.29
C PHE A 286 7.72 -4.58 2.37
N THR A 287 7.54 -4.01 1.17
CA THR A 287 8.60 -3.96 0.15
C THR A 287 9.50 -2.73 0.26
N VAL A 288 8.98 -1.62 0.78
CA VAL A 288 9.66 -0.32 0.80
C VAL A 288 10.08 0.07 2.21
N PHE A 289 9.15 0.08 3.16
CA PHE A 289 9.38 0.72 4.46
C PHE A 289 9.97 -0.22 5.50
N GLU A 290 9.49 -1.47 5.60
CA GLU A 290 10.10 -2.50 6.47
C GLU A 290 11.60 -2.65 6.16
N ARG A 291 11.95 -2.75 4.87
CA ARG A 291 13.35 -2.92 4.42
C ARG A 291 14.24 -1.71 4.76
N GLN A 292 13.70 -0.49 4.79
CA GLN A 292 14.47 0.71 5.13
C GLN A 292 14.80 0.77 6.62
N GLN A 293 13.91 0.31 7.50
CA GLN A 293 14.17 0.26 8.94
C GLN A 293 15.35 -0.67 9.28
N ASP A 294 15.52 -1.75 8.52
CA ASP A 294 16.60 -2.72 8.71
C ASP A 294 17.98 -2.21 8.27
N THR A 295 18.05 -1.37 7.24
CA THR A 295 19.35 -0.87 6.72
C THR A 295 19.92 0.25 7.61
N ALA A 296 19.09 0.84 8.47
CA ALA A 296 19.46 1.88 9.43
C ALA A 296 19.84 1.33 10.82
N SER A 297 19.76 0.00 11.00
CA SER A 297 20.10 -0.73 12.24
C SER A 297 21.50 -1.32 12.15
#